data_AF-T1CER0-F1
#
_entry.id   AF-T1CER0-F1
#
_cell.length_a   1.000
_cell.length_b   1.000
_cell.length_c   1.000
_cell.angle_alpha   90.00
_cell.angle_beta   90.00
_cell.angle_gamma   90.00
#
_symmetry.space_group_name_H-M   'P 1'
#
loop_
_entity.id
_entity.type
_entity.pdbx_description
1 polymer ?
#
loop_
_entity_poly.entity_id
_entity_poly.type
_entity_poly.pdbx_seq_one_letter_code
_entity_poly.pdbx_strand_id
1 'polypeptide(L)'
;MPGVFTVRECAALAWAEALTGMAGSHVPDSAYDALKPLFQEGEIVALTTAIATINAWNRIAGTLRFTPPIPGGTRLSRSAA
;
A
#
# COMPACT_ATOMS: atom_id res chain seq x y z
N MET A 1 -1.37 21.04 14.67
CA MET A 1 -1.80 19.71 15.15
C MET A 1 -0.66 18.76 14.85
N PRO A 2 0.00 18.11 15.82
CA PRO A 2 0.81 16.96 15.46
C PRO A 2 -0.18 15.91 14.94
N GLY A 3 -0.05 15.53 13.67
CA GLY A 3 -0.88 14.49 13.08
C GLY A 3 -0.66 13.14 13.77
N VAL A 4 -1.50 12.15 13.49
CA VAL A 4 -1.35 10.76 13.99
C VAL A 4 -0.03 10.13 13.51
N PHE A 5 0.52 10.64 12.41
CA PHE A 5 1.74 10.16 11.78
C PHE A 5 2.90 11.14 11.96
N THR A 6 4.10 10.58 12.09
CA THR A 6 5.36 11.31 12.07
C THR A 6 5.65 11.86 10.66
N VAL A 7 6.59 12.81 10.57
CA VAL A 7 7.06 13.35 9.28
C VAL A 7 7.58 12.24 8.37
N ARG A 8 8.32 11.27 8.93
CA ARG A 8 8.86 10.12 8.21
C ARG A 8 7.76 9.21 7.65
N GLU A 9 6.70 8.95 8.43
CA GLU A 9 5.55 8.17 7.99
C GLU A 9 4.73 8.90 6.91
N CYS A 10 4.50 10.21 7.07
CA CYS A 10 3.83 11.01 6.04
C CYS A 10 4.57 10.96 4.71
N ALA A 11 5.91 11.04 4.71
CA ALA A 11 6.70 10.93 3.49
C ALA A 11 6.59 9.53 2.85
N ALA A 12 6.59 8.46 3.65
CA ALA A 12 6.37 7.10 3.14
C ALA A 12 4.97 6.91 2.55
N LEU A 13 3.93 7.49 3.18
CA LEU A 13 2.56 7.44 2.68
C LEU A 13 2.42 8.20 1.36
N ALA A 14 3.00 9.40 1.25
CA ALA A 14 3.01 10.17 0.01
C ALA A 14 3.70 9.41 -1.13
N TRP A 15 4.81 8.72 -0.84
CA TRP A 15 5.48 7.84 -1.79
C TRP A 15 4.59 6.66 -2.23
N ALA A 16 3.88 6.05 -1.28
CA ALA A 16 2.93 4.97 -1.57
C ALA A 16 1.78 5.42 -2.46
N GLU A 17 1.23 6.61 -2.24
CA GLU A 17 0.20 7.22 -3.09
C GLU A 17 0.72 7.42 -4.52
N ALA A 18 1.91 8.02 -4.66
CA ALA A 18 2.52 8.27 -5.96
C ALA A 18 2.76 6.98 -6.75
N LEU A 19 3.35 5.95 -6.13
CA LEU A 19 3.62 4.67 -6.77
C LEU A 19 2.34 3.90 -7.13
N THR A 20 1.30 4.00 -6.30
CA THR A 20 0.02 3.32 -6.54
C THR A 20 -0.75 3.98 -7.68
N GLY A 21 -0.69 5.31 -7.79
CA GLY A 21 -1.30 6.10 -8.85
C GLY A 21 -0.50 6.21 -10.15
N MET A 22 0.70 5.64 -10.22
CA MET A 22 1.63 5.73 -11.37
C MET A 22 1.06 5.14 -12.68
N ALA A 23 -0.04 4.38 -12.63
CA ALA A 23 -0.68 3.86 -13.84
C ALA A 23 -1.21 5.02 -14.72
N GLY A 24 -0.42 5.44 -15.71
CA GLY A 24 -0.75 6.50 -16.66
C GLY A 24 0.04 7.82 -16.50
N SER A 25 0.94 7.91 -15.51
CA SER A 25 1.80 9.09 -15.30
C SER A 25 3.15 8.68 -14.73
N HIS A 26 4.19 9.45 -15.02
CA HIS A 26 5.45 9.34 -14.27
C HIS A 26 5.26 9.76 -12.80
N VAL A 27 6.08 9.19 -11.93
CA VAL A 27 6.25 9.68 -10.55
C VAL A 27 7.27 10.81 -10.59
N PRO A 28 6.95 12.00 -10.06
CA PRO A 28 7.86 13.14 -10.11
C PRO A 28 9.08 12.90 -9.21
N ASP A 29 10.26 13.35 -9.65
CA ASP A 29 11.52 13.24 -8.90
C ASP A 29 11.42 13.86 -7.50
N SER A 30 10.62 14.93 -7.36
CA SER A 30 10.37 15.59 -6.08
C SER A 30 9.76 14.67 -5.02
N ALA A 31 8.98 13.66 -5.42
CA ALA A 31 8.42 12.67 -4.50
C ALA A 31 9.51 11.71 -3.97
N TYR A 32 10.49 11.37 -4.80
CA TYR A 32 11.65 10.58 -4.39
C TYR A 32 12.62 11.42 -3.54
N ASP A 33 12.88 12.66 -3.93
CA ASP A 33 13.77 13.57 -3.21
C ASP A 33 13.28 13.88 -1.79
N ALA A 34 11.96 13.92 -1.58
CA ALA A 34 11.36 14.08 -0.27
C ALA A 34 11.68 12.95 0.72
N LEU A 35 12.09 11.76 0.24
CA LEU A 35 12.46 10.63 1.09
C LEU A 35 13.91 10.70 1.58
N LYS A 36 14.83 11.26 0.78
CA LYS A 36 16.27 11.32 1.07
C LYS A 36 16.64 11.89 2.44
N PRO A 37 15.99 12.94 2.99
CA PRO A 37 16.33 13.43 4.31
C PRO A 37 15.81 12.55 5.46
N LEU A 38 14.90 11.60 5.17
CA LEU A 38 14.17 10.83 6.18
C LEU A 38 14.53 9.34 6.16
N PHE A 39 15.07 8.83 5.05
CA PHE A 39 15.37 7.42 4.81
C PHE A 39 16.76 7.27 4.19
N GLN A 40 17.45 6.19 4.57
CA GLN A 40 18.63 5.73 3.86
C GLN A 40 18.24 5.08 2.53
N GLU A 41 19.16 5.01 1.58
CA GLU A 41 18.89 4.46 0.24
C GLU A 41 18.34 3.02 0.30
N GLY A 42 18.91 2.14 1.13
CA GLY A 42 18.40 0.78 1.32
C GLY A 42 16.98 0.74 1.90
N GLU A 43 16.61 1.71 2.73
CA GLU A 43 15.26 1.83 3.29
C GLU A 43 14.26 2.28 2.22
N ILE A 44 14.67 3.17 1.31
CA ILE A 44 13.84 3.59 0.17
C ILE A 44 13.59 2.43 -0.78
N VAL A 45 14.62 1.60 -1.04
CA VAL A 45 14.48 0.37 -1.84
C VAL A 45 13.51 -0.61 -1.18
N ALA A 46 13.66 -0.84 0.14
CA ALA A 46 12.77 -1.71 0.89
C ALA A 46 11.32 -1.19 0.88
N LEU A 47 11.12 0.10 1.12
CA LEU A 47 9.81 0.76 1.09
C LEU A 47 9.14 0.61 -0.29
N THR A 48 9.88 0.91 -1.36
CA THR A 48 9.39 0.80 -2.75
C THR A 48 9.01 -0.65 -3.08
N THR A 49 9.81 -1.62 -2.64
CA THR A 49 9.55 -3.05 -2.84
C THR A 49 8.30 -3.48 -2.08
N ALA A 50 8.10 -3.01 -0.85
CA ALA A 50 6.91 -3.30 -0.05
C ALA A 50 5.63 -2.77 -0.73
N ILE A 51 5.68 -1.52 -1.22
CA ILE A 51 4.57 -0.89 -1.94
C ILE A 51 4.25 -1.64 -3.24
N ALA A 52 5.27 -2.00 -4.02
CA ALA A 52 5.09 -2.79 -5.24
C ALA A 52 4.46 -4.16 -4.93
N THR A 53 4.93 -4.83 -3.86
CA THR A 53 4.45 -6.14 -3.43
C THR A 53 2.98 -6.09 -3.04
N ILE A 54 2.55 -5.13 -2.21
CA ILE A 54 1.13 -5.03 -1.83
C ILE A 54 0.26 -4.64 -3.03
N ASN A 55 0.76 -3.81 -3.94
CA ASN A 55 0.07 -3.48 -5.18
C ASN A 55 -0.11 -4.69 -6.11
N ALA A 56 0.86 -5.60 -6.17
CA ALA A 56 0.70 -6.88 -6.87
C ALA A 56 -0.36 -7.76 -6.21
N TRP A 57 -0.30 -7.91 -4.88
CA TRP A 57 -1.28 -8.69 -4.12
C TRP A 57 -2.70 -8.16 -4.23
N ASN A 58 -2.89 -6.83 -4.21
CA ASN A 58 -4.19 -6.20 -4.40
C ASN A 58 -4.80 -6.55 -5.77
N ARG A 59 -3.98 -6.60 -6.83
CA ARG A 59 -4.42 -7.00 -8.17
C ARG A 59 -4.78 -8.49 -8.21
N ILE A 60 -3.97 -9.35 -7.60
CA ILE A 60 -4.22 -10.80 -7.54
C ILE A 60 -5.51 -11.08 -6.76
N ALA A 61 -5.60 -10.62 -5.51
CA ALA A 61 -6.74 -10.88 -4.64
C ALA A 61 -8.04 -10.27 -5.19
N GLY A 62 -7.97 -9.05 -5.73
CA GLY A 62 -9.13 -8.37 -6.31
C GLY A 62 -9.68 -9.08 -7.56
N THR A 63 -8.80 -9.57 -8.43
CA THR A 63 -9.19 -10.30 -9.65
C THR A 63 -9.68 -11.71 -9.34
N LEU A 64 -9.01 -12.42 -8.42
CA LEU A 64 -9.38 -13.78 -8.01
C LEU A 64 -10.49 -13.84 -6.94
N ARG A 65 -11.06 -12.68 -6.55
CA ARG A 65 -12.19 -12.57 -5.61
C ARG A 65 -11.92 -13.26 -4.26
N PHE A 66 -10.74 -13.03 -3.70
CA PHE A 66 -10.43 -13.53 -2.35
C PHE A 66 -11.40 -12.90 -1.35
N THR A 67 -12.10 -13.73 -0.58
CA THR A 67 -13.07 -13.25 0.42
C THR A 67 -12.38 -13.13 1.77
N PRO A 68 -12.37 -11.96 2.41
CA PRO A 68 -11.79 -11.81 3.74
C PRO A 68 -12.58 -12.65 4.76
N PRO A 69 -11.93 -13.20 5.79
CA PRO A 69 -12.65 -13.85 6.87
C PRO A 69 -13.55 -12.82 7.57
N ILE A 70 -14.82 -13.16 7.81
CA ILE A 70 -15.72 -12.33 8.61
C ILE A 70 -15.42 -12.63 10.08
N PRO A 71 -14.88 -11.66 10.85
CA PRO A 71 -14.65 -11.88 12.27
C PRO A 71 -16.00 -12.15 12.97
N GLY A 72 -16.15 -13.33 13.58
CA GLY A 72 -17.37 -13.73 14.28
C GLY A 72 -18.49 -14.34 13.42
N GLY A 73 -18.26 -14.61 12.14
CA GLY A 73 -19.29 -15.16 11.24
C GLY A 73 -19.57 -16.65 11.44
N THR A 74 -20.66 -16.99 12.14
CA THR A 74 -21.27 -18.32 12.09
C THR A 74 -21.56 -18.68 10.64
N ARG A 75 -21.01 -19.82 10.17
CA ARG A 75 -21.29 -20.37 8.84
C ARG A 75 -22.78 -20.71 8.77
N LEU A 76 -23.62 -19.80 8.25
CA LEU A 76 -24.99 -20.13 7.89
C LEU A 76 -24.90 -21.17 6.77
N SER A 77 -25.14 -22.43 7.11
CA SER A 77 -25.30 -23.51 6.15
C SER A 77 -26.44 -23.12 5.21
N ARG A 78 -26.13 -22.89 3.94
CA ARG A 78 -27.19 -22.91 2.93
C ARG A 78 -27.68 -24.35 2.87
N SER A 79 -28.89 -24.58 3.39
CA SER A 79 -29.63 -25.80 3.12
C SER A 79 -29.86 -25.87 1.62
N ALA A 80 -29.43 -26.98 1.01
CA ALA A 80 -29.83 -27.34 -0.34
C ALA A 80 -31.36 -27.44 -0.41
N ALA A 81 -31.91 -26.97 -1.53
CA ALA A 81 -33.26 -27.27 -1.97
C ALA A 81 -33.31 -28.67 -2.57
#